data_AF-A0A7W7RNA9-F1
#
_entry.id   AF-A0A7W7RNA9-F1
#
_cell.length_a   1.000
_cell.length_b   1.000
_cell.length_c   1.000
_cell.angle_alpha   90.00
_cell.angle_beta   90.00
_cell.angle_gamma   90.00
#
_symmetry.space_group_name_H-M   'P 1'
#
loop_
_entity.id
_entity.type
_entity.pdbx_description
1 polymer ?
#
loop_
_entity_poly.entity_id
_entity_poly.type
_entity_poly.pdbx_seq_one_letter_code
_entity_poly.pdbx_strand_id
1 'polypeptide(L)'
;MREALTWVAGFLDRQHVHTASDVPYPPQLVALAALRVVMGEDIDIHGVNARIRQWYWCGVLGELYSSSTESRLARDTDQVPAWARGVEGAVAPRTVEDANFVESRLHSLKTRNAAAYKGIHALLMADGTKDWLQNQPFDRAHYLDLAVDIHHIFPKAWCTKNEIDPELRESIVNKTPLARKTNQAIGGASPADYMSKLDTKTKIPPADLDTIVAAHQIDVADLRAGAFEPFFTKRREALLGLVESAMGKRAARDVERDALGGGSESADAFLAEPDDPQDPGDGDSAEEA
;
A
#
# COMPACT_ATOMS: atom_id res chain seq x y z
N MET A 1 21.78 -14.79 15.57
CA MET A 1 21.75 -13.73 14.53
C MET A 1 21.37 -14.27 13.15
N ARG A 2 22.09 -15.26 12.57
CA ARG A 2 21.73 -15.82 11.25
C ARG A 2 20.29 -16.33 11.17
N GLU A 3 19.85 -17.10 12.17
CA GLU A 3 18.47 -17.60 12.27
C GLU A 3 17.45 -16.47 12.39
N ALA A 4 17.79 -15.38 13.08
CA ALA A 4 16.91 -14.22 13.21
C ALA A 4 16.69 -13.53 11.86
N LEU A 5 17.73 -13.43 11.02
CA LEU A 5 17.58 -12.87 9.66
C LEU A 5 16.70 -13.75 8.77
N THR A 6 16.82 -15.08 8.86
CA THR A 6 15.92 -16.01 8.16
C THR A 6 14.48 -15.84 8.63
N TRP A 7 14.27 -15.67 9.94
CA TRP A 7 12.95 -15.40 10.49
C TRP A 7 12.38 -14.06 10.00
N VAL A 8 13.19 -13.00 9.94
CA VAL A 8 12.78 -11.69 9.41
C VAL A 8 12.33 -11.81 7.96
N ALA A 9 13.05 -12.54 7.11
CA ALA A 9 12.61 -12.79 5.73
C ALA A 9 11.24 -13.47 5.69
N GLY A 10 11.03 -14.52 6.50
CA GLY A 10 9.73 -15.18 6.61
C GLY A 10 8.62 -14.29 7.19
N PHE A 11 8.95 -13.37 8.10
CA PHE A 11 8.01 -12.35 8.59
C PHE A 11 7.58 -11.42 7.46
N LEU A 12 8.54 -10.90 6.68
CA LEU A 12 8.29 -10.00 5.55
C LEU A 12 7.46 -10.67 4.45
N ASP A 13 7.75 -11.93 4.12
CA ASP A 13 6.96 -12.70 3.16
C ASP A 13 5.48 -12.79 3.59
N ARG A 14 5.21 -13.02 4.89
CA ARG A 14 3.85 -13.03 5.44
C ARG A 14 3.20 -11.65 5.46
N GLN A 15 3.99 -10.58 5.38
CA GLN A 15 3.51 -9.20 5.27
C GLN A 15 3.46 -8.73 3.81
N HIS A 16 3.62 -9.64 2.83
CA HIS A 16 3.66 -9.33 1.39
C HIS A 16 4.77 -8.35 0.97
N VAL A 17 5.91 -8.40 1.64
CA VAL A 17 7.14 -7.70 1.26
C VAL A 17 8.13 -8.73 0.69
N HIS A 18 8.06 -8.95 -0.63
CA HIS A 18 8.74 -10.08 -1.29
C HIS A 18 10.12 -9.76 -1.85
N THR A 19 10.45 -8.47 -2.05
CA THR A 19 11.71 -8.04 -2.63
C THR A 19 12.41 -7.00 -1.78
N ALA A 20 13.73 -6.87 -1.95
CA ALA A 20 14.52 -5.87 -1.22
C ALA A 20 14.10 -4.43 -1.54
N SER A 21 13.65 -4.16 -2.78
CA SER A 21 13.14 -2.84 -3.18
C SER A 21 11.82 -2.48 -2.47
N ASP A 22 11.04 -3.48 -2.09
CA ASP A 22 9.74 -3.30 -1.42
C ASP A 22 9.89 -3.12 0.10
N VAL A 23 11.09 -3.31 0.66
CA VAL A 23 11.34 -3.04 2.09
C VAL A 23 11.10 -1.56 2.38
N PRO A 24 10.18 -1.20 3.31
CA PRO A 24 9.91 0.19 3.63
C PRO A 24 11.08 0.86 4.37
N TYR A 25 11.60 0.20 5.40
CA TYR A 25 12.73 0.68 6.21
C TYR A 25 13.72 -0.43 6.55
N PRO A 26 14.89 -0.48 5.90
CA PRO A 26 15.96 -1.41 6.28
C PRO A 26 16.36 -1.34 7.77
N PRO A 27 16.43 -0.16 8.44
CA PRO A 27 16.77 -0.13 9.86
C PRO A 27 15.75 -0.83 10.75
N GLN A 28 14.46 -0.77 10.43
CA GLN A 28 13.42 -1.43 11.22
C GLN A 28 13.60 -2.96 11.19
N LEU A 29 14.16 -3.52 10.11
CA LEU A 29 14.52 -4.94 10.03
C LEU A 29 15.61 -5.33 11.03
N VAL A 30 16.52 -4.40 11.34
CA VAL A 30 17.56 -4.60 12.37
C VAL A 30 16.92 -4.73 13.76
N ALA A 31 15.98 -3.84 14.10
CA ALA A 31 15.20 -3.98 15.34
C ALA A 31 14.41 -5.29 15.35
N LEU A 32 13.74 -5.63 14.25
CA LEU A 32 12.96 -6.85 14.17
C LEU A 32 13.83 -8.12 14.36
N ALA A 33 15.05 -8.13 13.81
CA ALA A 33 16.02 -9.20 14.05
C ALA A 33 16.49 -9.24 15.52
N ALA A 34 16.75 -8.09 16.14
CA ALA A 34 17.11 -8.02 17.55
C ALA A 34 15.98 -8.53 18.45
N LEU A 35 14.73 -8.15 18.16
CA LEU A 35 13.54 -8.64 18.85
C LEU A 35 13.42 -10.17 18.72
N ARG A 36 13.63 -10.75 17.54
CA ARG A 36 13.64 -12.21 17.37
C ARG A 36 14.71 -12.90 18.23
N VAL A 37 15.87 -12.28 18.43
CA VAL A 37 16.92 -12.81 19.32
C VAL A 37 16.52 -12.72 20.79
N VAL A 38 16.02 -11.57 21.23
CA VAL A 38 15.63 -11.32 22.63
C VAL A 38 14.40 -12.14 23.04
N MET A 39 13.46 -12.31 22.11
CA MET A 39 12.18 -12.95 22.40
C MET A 39 12.18 -14.46 22.18
N GLY A 40 13.15 -14.99 21.43
CA GLY A 40 13.19 -16.43 21.13
C GLY A 40 11.97 -16.87 20.34
N GLU A 41 11.41 -18.03 20.69
CA GLU A 41 10.20 -18.59 20.06
C GLU A 41 8.91 -17.88 20.49
N ASP A 42 8.93 -17.12 21.59
CA ASP A 42 7.74 -16.40 22.06
C ASP A 42 7.18 -15.43 21.01
N ILE A 43 8.06 -14.88 20.15
CA ILE A 43 7.67 -13.94 19.10
C ILE A 43 6.73 -14.54 18.05
N ASP A 44 6.68 -15.87 17.97
CA ASP A 44 5.80 -16.62 17.07
C ASP A 44 4.46 -16.99 17.73
N ILE A 45 4.31 -16.79 19.04
CA ILE A 45 3.03 -16.95 19.74
C ILE A 45 2.01 -15.99 19.13
N HIS A 46 0.83 -16.48 18.77
CA HIS A 46 -0.16 -15.75 17.97
C HIS A 46 -0.43 -14.30 18.44
N GLY A 47 -0.70 -14.10 19.73
CA GLY A 47 -0.96 -12.77 20.29
C GLY A 47 0.28 -11.86 20.34
N VAL A 48 1.46 -12.45 20.59
CA VAL A 48 2.74 -11.73 20.58
C VAL A 48 3.06 -11.28 19.15
N ASN A 49 2.96 -12.20 18.20
CA ASN A 49 3.21 -11.91 16.79
C ASN A 49 2.27 -10.82 16.25
N ALA A 50 0.99 -10.82 16.65
CA ALA A 50 0.06 -9.77 16.30
C ALA A 50 0.52 -8.38 16.77
N ARG A 51 1.04 -8.27 18.00
CA ARG A 51 1.63 -7.03 18.52
C ARG A 51 2.92 -6.63 17.79
N ILE A 52 3.75 -7.60 17.41
CA ILE A 52 4.93 -7.34 16.57
C ILE A 52 4.52 -6.80 15.19
N ARG A 53 3.48 -7.36 14.57
CA ARG A 53 2.93 -6.81 13.32
C ARG A 53 2.40 -5.40 13.50
N GLN A 54 1.66 -5.13 14.58
CA GLN A 54 1.18 -3.78 14.89
C GLN A 54 2.34 -2.78 15.04
N TRP A 55 3.37 -3.13 15.81
CA TRP A 55 4.58 -2.32 15.95
C TRP A 55 5.28 -2.08 14.62
N TYR A 56 5.41 -3.13 13.80
CA TYR A 56 6.01 -3.05 12.47
C TYR A 56 5.24 -2.02 11.61
N TRP A 57 3.93 -2.17 11.50
CA TRP A 57 3.08 -1.28 10.71
C TRP A 57 3.01 0.15 11.26
N CYS A 58 3.02 0.34 12.58
CA CYS A 58 3.15 1.67 13.18
C CYS A 58 4.45 2.37 12.75
N GLY A 59 5.57 1.64 12.72
CA GLY A 59 6.84 2.18 12.26
C GLY A 59 6.88 2.52 10.76
N VAL A 60 6.25 1.69 9.93
CA VAL A 60 6.18 1.89 8.47
C VAL A 60 5.23 3.03 8.11
N LEU A 61 3.98 2.96 8.57
CA LEU A 61 2.91 3.90 8.19
C LEU A 61 3.04 5.24 8.92
N GLY A 62 3.62 5.27 10.11
CA GLY A 62 4.02 6.51 10.78
C GLY A 62 5.33 7.10 10.27
N GLU A 63 5.98 6.47 9.28
CA GLU A 63 7.24 6.91 8.66
C GLU A 63 8.38 7.18 9.67
N LEU A 64 8.39 6.40 10.76
CA LEU A 64 9.16 6.70 11.97
C LEU A 64 10.64 6.34 11.86
N TYR A 65 11.08 5.54 10.90
CA TYR A 65 12.49 5.13 10.77
C TYR A 65 13.28 5.95 9.73
N SER A 66 12.72 7.07 9.27
CA SER A 66 13.37 8.03 8.38
C SER A 66 14.46 8.88 9.08
N SER A 67 14.36 9.08 10.40
CA SER A 67 15.28 9.90 11.20
C SER A 67 15.43 9.39 12.63
N SER A 68 16.50 9.80 13.33
CA SER A 68 16.80 9.45 14.74
C SER A 68 16.81 7.94 15.05
N THR A 69 17.18 7.15 14.04
CA THR A 69 17.02 5.70 13.98
C THR A 69 17.69 4.97 15.14
N GLU A 70 18.92 5.31 15.51
CA GLU A 70 19.66 4.60 16.57
C GLU A 70 18.94 4.63 17.93
N SER A 71 18.48 5.81 18.34
CA SER A 71 17.76 5.98 19.61
C SER A 71 16.43 5.22 19.64
N ARG A 72 15.75 5.13 18.50
CA ARG A 72 14.49 4.39 18.35
C ARG A 72 14.73 2.90 18.37
N LEU A 73 15.72 2.39 17.64
CA LEU A 73 16.11 0.98 17.66
C LEU A 73 16.43 0.48 19.07
N ALA A 74 17.23 1.25 19.83
CA ALA A 74 17.56 0.92 21.21
C ALA A 74 16.30 0.84 22.10
N ARG A 75 15.43 1.85 21.97
CA ARG A 75 14.18 1.91 22.73
C ARG A 75 13.21 0.79 22.38
N ASP A 76 13.03 0.47 21.10
CA ASP A 76 12.15 -0.60 20.66
C ASP A 76 12.63 -1.96 21.16
N THR A 77 13.94 -2.19 21.13
CA THR A 77 14.54 -3.45 21.63
C THR A 77 14.24 -3.67 23.12
N ASP A 78 14.12 -2.60 23.90
CA ASP A 78 13.79 -2.63 25.32
C ASP A 78 12.27 -2.71 25.59
N GLN A 79 11.47 -1.89 24.91
CA GLN A 79 10.04 -1.73 25.20
C GLN A 79 9.15 -2.80 24.57
N VAL A 80 9.44 -3.22 23.33
CA VAL A 80 8.56 -4.12 22.57
C VAL A 80 8.42 -5.51 23.21
N PRO A 81 9.48 -6.17 23.73
CA PRO A 81 9.35 -7.54 24.22
C PRO A 81 8.34 -7.72 25.36
N ALA A 82 8.37 -6.84 26.37
CA ALA A 82 7.47 -6.94 27.52
C ALA A 82 6.02 -6.61 27.12
N TRP A 83 5.84 -5.56 26.30
CA TRP A 83 4.52 -5.17 25.79
C TRP A 83 3.90 -6.23 24.88
N ALA A 84 4.69 -6.82 23.98
CA ALA A 84 4.23 -7.82 23.05
C ALA A 84 3.81 -9.12 23.77
N ARG A 85 4.50 -9.47 24.87
CA ARG A 85 4.12 -10.61 25.74
C ARG A 85 2.92 -10.33 26.64
N GLY A 86 2.44 -9.09 26.72
CA GLY A 86 1.35 -8.71 27.62
C GLY A 86 1.74 -8.80 29.10
N VAL A 87 3.01 -8.52 29.43
CA VAL A 87 3.46 -8.45 30.83
C VAL A 87 2.68 -7.36 31.56
N GLU A 88 2.20 -7.66 32.75
CA GLU A 88 1.46 -6.69 33.57
C GLU A 88 2.30 -5.43 33.83
N GLY A 89 1.71 -4.25 33.61
CA GLY A 89 2.40 -2.97 33.76
C GLY A 89 3.29 -2.57 32.57
N ALA A 90 3.45 -3.40 31.54
CA ALA A 90 4.16 -3.00 30.33
C ALA A 90 3.34 -1.96 29.53
N VAL A 91 3.99 -0.84 29.21
CA VAL A 91 3.41 0.24 28.40
C VAL A 91 3.61 0.00 26.92
N ALA A 92 2.81 0.65 26.06
CA ALA A 92 3.03 0.57 24.63
C ALA A 92 4.40 1.17 24.24
N PRO A 93 5.13 0.58 23.28
CA PRO A 93 6.37 1.15 22.77
C PRO A 93 6.10 2.53 22.19
N ARG A 94 7.05 3.46 22.34
CA ARG A 94 6.88 4.80 21.75
C ARG A 94 6.66 4.77 20.24
N THR A 95 7.23 3.82 19.51
CA THR A 95 6.95 3.64 18.08
C THR A 95 5.47 3.35 17.82
N VAL A 96 4.78 2.63 18.71
CA VAL A 96 3.34 2.43 18.62
C VAL A 96 2.60 3.67 19.08
N GLU A 97 3.01 4.35 20.15
CA GLU A 97 2.33 5.56 20.67
C GLU A 97 2.42 6.75 19.71
N ASP A 98 3.65 7.09 19.28
CA ASP A 98 3.99 8.25 18.45
C ASP A 98 3.53 8.09 16.99
N ALA A 99 3.26 6.86 16.53
CA ALA A 99 2.81 6.63 15.17
C ALA A 99 1.46 7.32 14.91
N ASN A 100 1.44 8.18 13.90
CA ASN A 100 0.25 8.88 13.45
C ASN A 100 0.18 8.78 11.93
N PHE A 101 -1.02 8.60 11.40
CA PHE A 101 -1.29 8.68 9.97
C PHE A 101 -2.37 9.72 9.75
N VAL A 102 -2.15 10.64 8.82
CA VAL A 102 -3.08 11.71 8.47
C VAL A 102 -3.77 11.33 7.16
N GLU A 103 -5.09 11.50 7.06
CA GLU A 103 -5.88 11.08 5.89
C GLU A 103 -5.35 11.67 4.58
N SER A 104 -5.06 12.99 4.55
CA SER A 104 -4.48 13.67 3.39
C SER A 104 -3.13 13.07 2.92
N ARG A 105 -2.43 12.31 3.77
CA ARG A 105 -1.22 11.57 3.38
C ARG A 105 -1.51 10.62 2.21
N LEU A 106 -2.70 10.02 2.12
CA LEU A 106 -3.09 9.17 0.98
C LEU A 106 -3.02 9.91 -0.36
N HIS A 107 -3.32 11.22 -0.41
CA HIS A 107 -3.23 12.01 -1.63
C HIS A 107 -1.78 12.29 -2.03
N SER A 108 -0.96 12.64 -1.05
CA SER A 108 0.47 12.96 -1.26
C SER A 108 1.37 11.76 -1.55
N LEU A 109 0.92 10.53 -1.24
CA LEU A 109 1.65 9.28 -1.53
C LEU A 109 1.61 8.96 -3.02
N LYS A 110 2.48 9.64 -3.78
CA LYS A 110 2.63 9.45 -5.22
C LYS A 110 3.71 8.44 -5.56
N THR A 111 4.82 8.47 -4.81
CA THR A 111 6.05 7.75 -5.19
C THR A 111 6.19 6.38 -4.54
N ARG A 112 6.66 5.41 -5.33
CA ARG A 112 6.97 4.05 -4.84
C ARG A 112 8.09 3.96 -3.79
N ASN A 113 8.84 5.06 -3.60
CA ASN A 113 9.94 5.12 -2.65
C ASN A 113 9.47 5.39 -1.22
N ALA A 114 8.31 6.02 -1.03
CA ALA A 114 7.79 6.33 0.30
C ALA A 114 7.50 5.04 1.09
N ALA A 115 7.83 5.04 2.38
CA ALA A 115 7.66 3.86 3.21
C ALA A 115 6.18 3.53 3.42
N ALA A 116 5.35 4.56 3.66
CA ALA A 116 3.92 4.39 3.77
C ALA A 116 3.28 3.90 2.45
N TYR A 117 3.82 4.31 1.29
CA TYR A 117 3.39 3.80 -0.01
C TYR A 117 3.62 2.29 -0.12
N LYS A 118 4.86 1.85 0.14
CA LYS A 118 5.21 0.43 0.16
C LYS A 118 4.37 -0.35 1.16
N GLY A 119 4.07 0.25 2.32
CA GLY A 119 3.25 -0.36 3.34
C GLY A 119 1.80 -0.57 2.89
N ILE A 120 1.15 0.44 2.32
CA ILE A 120 -0.22 0.31 1.81
C ILE A 120 -0.28 -0.69 0.65
N HIS A 121 0.71 -0.68 -0.25
CA HIS A 121 0.83 -1.66 -1.32
C HIS A 121 0.87 -3.11 -0.77
N ALA A 122 1.71 -3.34 0.23
CA ALA A 122 1.81 -4.64 0.90
C ALA A 122 0.52 -5.03 1.65
N LEU A 123 -0.13 -4.08 2.32
CA LEU A 123 -1.42 -4.33 3.00
C LEU A 123 -2.54 -4.71 2.02
N LEU A 124 -2.62 -4.04 0.86
CA LEU A 124 -3.56 -4.42 -0.20
C LEU A 124 -3.31 -5.86 -0.67
N MET A 125 -2.06 -6.24 -0.89
CA MET A 125 -1.70 -7.61 -1.28
C MET A 125 -2.04 -8.64 -0.20
N ALA A 126 -1.95 -8.26 1.08
CA ALA A 126 -2.29 -9.11 2.21
C ALA A 126 -3.80 -9.30 2.42
N ASP A 127 -4.63 -8.40 1.88
CA ASP A 127 -6.10 -8.43 2.04
C ASP A 127 -6.81 -9.34 1.03
N GLY A 128 -6.16 -10.41 0.61
CA GLY A 128 -6.74 -11.43 -0.28
C GLY A 128 -6.91 -10.98 -1.74
N THR A 129 -6.25 -9.90 -2.15
CA THR A 129 -6.28 -9.41 -3.53
C THR A 129 -5.63 -10.38 -4.52
N LYS A 130 -6.10 -10.34 -5.76
CA LYS A 130 -5.65 -11.22 -6.85
C LYS A 130 -5.62 -10.46 -8.15
N ASP A 131 -4.71 -10.85 -9.03
CA ASP A 131 -4.62 -10.28 -10.37
C ASP A 131 -5.95 -10.41 -11.15
N TRP A 132 -6.42 -9.30 -11.75
CA TRP A 132 -7.76 -9.25 -12.35
C TRP A 132 -7.91 -10.15 -13.58
N LEU A 133 -6.81 -10.38 -14.32
CA LEU A 133 -6.83 -11.22 -15.51
C LEU A 133 -6.53 -12.68 -15.20
N GLN A 134 -5.50 -12.95 -14.39
CA GLN A 134 -5.00 -14.31 -14.16
C GLN A 134 -5.57 -14.95 -12.88
N ASN A 135 -6.27 -14.18 -12.04
CA ASN A 135 -6.83 -14.61 -10.75
C ASN A 135 -5.78 -15.28 -9.83
N GLN A 136 -4.52 -14.82 -9.92
CA GLN A 136 -3.41 -15.30 -9.11
C GLN A 136 -3.20 -14.37 -7.91
N PRO A 137 -2.96 -14.92 -6.70
CA PRO A 137 -2.63 -14.11 -5.54
C PRO A 137 -1.26 -13.45 -5.69
N PHE A 138 -1.07 -12.30 -5.03
CA PHE A 138 0.23 -11.62 -4.98
C PHE A 138 1.11 -12.15 -3.83
N ASP A 139 1.21 -13.48 -3.73
CA ASP A 139 2.08 -14.15 -2.77
C ASP A 139 3.49 -14.36 -3.34
N ARG A 140 4.41 -14.81 -2.48
CA ARG A 140 5.81 -15.03 -2.85
C ARG A 140 5.98 -15.96 -4.06
N ALA A 141 5.10 -16.95 -4.21
CA ALA A 141 5.23 -17.95 -5.28
C ALA A 141 4.93 -17.35 -6.66
N HIS A 142 4.05 -16.36 -6.72
CA HIS A 142 3.58 -15.78 -7.98
C HIS A 142 4.12 -14.37 -8.24
N TYR A 143 4.53 -13.62 -7.21
CA TYR A 143 4.86 -12.19 -7.31
C TYR A 143 5.89 -11.86 -8.41
N LEU A 144 6.98 -12.63 -8.48
CA LEU A 144 8.02 -12.42 -9.49
C LEU A 144 7.57 -12.82 -10.90
N ASP A 145 6.87 -13.95 -11.03
CA ASP A 145 6.40 -14.48 -12.31
C ASP A 145 5.31 -13.60 -12.94
N LEU A 146 4.46 -13.02 -12.10
CA LEU A 146 3.44 -12.04 -12.51
C LEU A 146 4.07 -10.69 -12.90
N ALA A 147 5.32 -10.45 -12.53
CA ALA A 147 5.98 -9.15 -12.61
C ALA A 147 5.05 -8.05 -12.06
N VAL A 148 4.62 -8.24 -10.81
CA VAL A 148 3.66 -7.34 -10.16
C VAL A 148 4.25 -5.96 -10.06
N ASP A 149 3.47 -4.96 -10.47
CA ASP A 149 3.75 -3.57 -10.23
C ASP A 149 2.43 -2.86 -9.86
N ILE A 150 2.55 -1.62 -9.41
CA ILE A 150 1.46 -0.77 -9.00
C ILE A 150 1.11 0.19 -10.13
N HIS A 151 -0.15 0.14 -10.56
CA HIS A 151 -0.62 0.87 -11.74
C HIS A 151 -1.88 1.66 -11.44
N HIS A 152 -2.11 2.70 -12.25
CA HIS A 152 -3.29 3.53 -12.13
C HIS A 152 -4.56 2.75 -12.46
N ILE A 153 -5.58 2.88 -11.62
CA ILE A 153 -6.90 2.27 -11.80
C ILE A 153 -7.67 3.05 -12.86
N PHE A 154 -7.68 4.38 -12.76
CA PHE A 154 -8.02 5.27 -13.86
C PHE A 154 -6.71 5.65 -14.56
N PRO A 155 -6.45 5.15 -15.78
CA PRO A 155 -5.16 5.32 -16.44
C PRO A 155 -4.79 6.78 -16.64
N LYS A 156 -3.49 7.09 -16.67
CA LYS A 156 -3.00 8.47 -16.78
C LYS A 156 -3.49 9.17 -18.03
N ALA A 157 -3.46 8.49 -19.19
CA ALA A 157 -3.97 9.02 -20.44
C ALA A 157 -5.45 9.43 -20.35
N TRP A 158 -6.28 8.61 -19.69
CA TRP A 158 -7.68 8.96 -19.43
C TRP A 158 -7.79 10.14 -18.48
N CYS A 159 -7.04 10.15 -17.37
CA CYS A 159 -7.07 11.24 -16.39
C CYS A 159 -6.68 12.59 -17.02
N THR A 160 -5.62 12.62 -17.82
CA THR A 160 -5.18 13.83 -18.53
C THR A 160 -6.26 14.34 -19.49
N LYS A 161 -6.88 13.45 -20.26
CA LYS A 161 -7.96 13.81 -21.19
C LYS A 161 -9.20 14.38 -20.48
N ASN A 162 -9.46 13.95 -19.25
CA ASN A 162 -10.61 14.38 -18.44
C ASN A 162 -10.23 15.43 -17.39
N GLU A 163 -9.06 16.08 -17.54
CA GLU A 163 -8.61 17.19 -16.69
C GLU A 163 -8.60 16.85 -15.19
N ILE A 164 -8.33 15.59 -14.85
CA ILE A 164 -8.20 15.16 -13.46
C ILE A 164 -6.93 15.78 -12.86
N ASP A 165 -7.08 16.36 -11.67
CA ASP A 165 -5.98 16.96 -10.92
C ASP A 165 -4.80 15.97 -10.79
N PRO A 166 -3.57 16.37 -11.16
CA PRO A 166 -2.36 15.55 -11.00
C PRO A 166 -2.14 15.00 -9.59
N GLU A 167 -2.59 15.71 -8.54
CA GLU A 167 -2.55 15.20 -7.17
C GLU A 167 -3.40 13.96 -6.99
N LEU A 168 -4.65 13.99 -7.45
CA LEU A 168 -5.57 12.86 -7.37
C LEU A 168 -5.12 11.73 -8.30
N ARG A 169 -4.73 12.08 -9.53
CA ARG A 169 -4.25 11.15 -10.55
C ARG A 169 -3.10 10.30 -10.04
N GLU A 170 -2.07 10.92 -9.46
CA GLU A 170 -0.84 10.23 -9.06
C GLU A 170 -0.89 9.62 -7.66
N SER A 171 -1.90 9.93 -6.85
CA SER A 171 -2.04 9.42 -5.49
C SER A 171 -2.17 7.90 -5.45
N ILE A 172 -1.78 7.29 -4.31
CA ILE A 172 -1.97 5.86 -4.06
C ILE A 172 -3.45 5.44 -4.09
N VAL A 173 -4.37 6.38 -3.86
CA VAL A 173 -5.82 6.15 -3.96
C VAL A 173 -6.19 5.68 -5.37
N ASN A 174 -5.60 6.26 -6.41
CA ASN A 174 -5.84 5.84 -7.79
C ASN A 174 -4.90 4.71 -8.25
N LYS A 175 -4.19 4.02 -7.35
CA LYS A 175 -3.25 2.96 -7.74
C LYS A 175 -3.58 1.60 -7.09
N THR A 176 -3.18 0.51 -7.75
CA THR A 176 -3.37 -0.86 -7.26
C THR A 176 -2.31 -1.83 -7.80
N PRO A 177 -1.93 -2.89 -7.04
CA PRO A 177 -1.12 -3.99 -7.58
C PRO A 177 -1.85 -4.69 -8.72
N LEU A 178 -1.15 -4.91 -9.84
CA LEU A 178 -1.59 -5.75 -10.96
C LEU A 178 -0.40 -6.50 -11.55
N ALA A 179 -0.66 -7.65 -12.17
CA ALA A 179 0.35 -8.28 -13.01
C ALA A 179 0.59 -7.43 -14.27
N ARG A 180 1.82 -7.44 -14.77
CA ARG A 180 2.20 -6.70 -16.00
C ARG A 180 1.28 -6.99 -17.19
N LYS A 181 0.86 -8.25 -17.37
CA LYS A 181 -0.07 -8.66 -18.45
C LYS A 181 -1.47 -8.04 -18.29
N THR A 182 -1.91 -7.85 -17.05
CA THR A 182 -3.20 -7.22 -16.73
C THR A 182 -3.13 -5.73 -17.02
N ASN A 183 -2.06 -5.06 -16.60
CA ASN A 183 -1.83 -3.65 -16.94
C ASN A 183 -1.84 -3.41 -18.46
N GLN A 184 -1.15 -4.27 -19.22
CA GLN A 184 -1.17 -4.23 -20.69
C GLN A 184 -2.58 -4.45 -21.28
N ALA A 185 -3.43 -5.24 -20.61
CA ALA A 185 -4.80 -5.47 -21.05
C ALA A 185 -5.73 -4.29 -20.78
N ILE A 186 -5.45 -3.52 -19.72
CA ILE A 186 -6.14 -2.28 -19.33
C ILE A 186 -5.79 -1.15 -20.31
N GLY A 187 -4.50 -0.89 -20.50
CA GLY A 187 -4.00 0.21 -21.35
C GLY A 187 -4.46 1.59 -20.88
N GLY A 188 -4.51 2.58 -21.78
CA GLY A 188 -4.92 3.96 -21.47
C GLY A 188 -6.43 4.23 -21.48
N ALA A 189 -7.27 3.19 -21.52
CA ALA A 189 -8.72 3.33 -21.71
C ALA A 189 -9.46 3.72 -20.41
N SER A 190 -10.71 4.18 -20.51
CA SER A 190 -11.53 4.40 -19.32
C SER A 190 -11.80 3.07 -18.59
N PRO A 191 -12.01 3.09 -17.26
CA PRO A 191 -12.47 1.92 -16.53
C PRO A 191 -13.74 1.27 -17.07
N ALA A 192 -14.72 2.07 -17.49
CA ALA A 192 -15.93 1.55 -18.13
C ALA A 192 -15.59 0.70 -19.38
N ASP A 193 -14.65 1.17 -20.20
CA ASP A 193 -14.25 0.49 -21.44
C ASP A 193 -13.40 -0.74 -21.17
N TYR A 194 -12.36 -0.63 -20.32
CA TYR A 194 -11.48 -1.76 -20.08
C TYR A 194 -12.16 -2.87 -19.27
N MET A 195 -13.10 -2.54 -18.37
CA MET A 195 -13.84 -3.56 -17.61
C MET A 195 -14.65 -4.45 -18.54
N SER A 196 -15.32 -3.86 -19.55
CA SER A 196 -16.04 -4.61 -20.59
C SER A 196 -15.09 -5.53 -21.40
N LYS A 197 -13.86 -5.06 -21.67
CA LYS A 197 -12.84 -5.89 -22.33
C LYS A 197 -12.36 -7.02 -21.42
N LEU A 198 -12.19 -6.77 -20.12
CA LEU A 198 -11.78 -7.78 -19.15
C LEU A 198 -12.86 -8.86 -18.98
N ASP A 199 -14.14 -8.51 -18.95
CA ASP A 199 -15.25 -9.47 -18.94
C ASP A 199 -15.12 -10.48 -20.09
N THR A 200 -14.73 -9.99 -21.28
CA THR A 200 -14.54 -10.85 -22.46
C THR A 200 -13.24 -11.67 -22.41
N LYS A 201 -12.15 -11.10 -21.86
CA LYS A 201 -10.82 -11.74 -21.84
C LYS A 201 -10.68 -12.81 -20.76
N THR A 202 -11.27 -12.59 -19.59
CA THR A 202 -11.13 -13.46 -18.41
C THR A 202 -11.86 -14.78 -18.55
N LYS A 203 -12.89 -14.87 -19.41
CA LYS A 203 -13.71 -16.08 -19.63
C LYS A 203 -14.45 -16.56 -18.38
N ILE A 204 -14.74 -15.65 -17.45
CA ILE A 204 -15.55 -15.88 -16.26
C ILE A 204 -16.81 -14.98 -16.28
N PRO A 205 -17.82 -15.27 -15.45
CA PRO A 205 -18.94 -14.36 -15.24
C PRO A 205 -18.47 -12.96 -14.77
N PRO A 206 -19.05 -11.86 -15.28
CA PRO A 206 -18.70 -10.50 -14.85
C PRO A 206 -18.77 -10.28 -13.33
N ALA A 207 -19.73 -10.91 -12.64
CA ALA A 207 -19.87 -10.83 -11.19
C ALA A 207 -18.68 -11.46 -10.42
N ASP A 208 -18.03 -12.47 -11.01
CA ASP A 208 -16.85 -13.08 -10.41
C ASP A 208 -15.64 -12.15 -10.58
N LEU A 209 -15.51 -11.47 -11.73
CA LEU A 209 -14.52 -10.41 -11.92
C LEU A 209 -14.76 -9.25 -10.95
N ASP A 210 -16.01 -8.85 -10.74
CA ASP A 210 -16.38 -7.80 -9.78
C ASP A 210 -15.92 -8.15 -8.37
N THR A 211 -16.06 -9.41 -7.98
CA THR A 211 -15.58 -9.89 -6.67
C THR A 211 -14.06 -9.77 -6.56
N ILE A 212 -13.33 -10.11 -7.63
CA ILE A 212 -11.87 -9.98 -7.68
C ILE A 212 -11.45 -8.50 -7.56
N VAL A 213 -12.09 -7.61 -8.32
CA VAL A 213 -11.80 -6.17 -8.30
C VAL A 213 -12.17 -5.53 -6.96
N ALA A 214 -13.31 -5.89 -6.38
CA ALA A 214 -13.77 -5.38 -5.09
C ALA A 214 -12.78 -5.66 -3.95
N ALA A 215 -12.11 -6.82 -3.97
CA ALA A 215 -11.09 -7.19 -2.98
C ALA A 215 -9.92 -6.18 -2.94
N HIS A 216 -9.71 -5.41 -4.01
CA HIS A 216 -8.69 -4.36 -4.03
C HIS A 216 -9.09 -3.09 -3.27
N GLN A 217 -10.22 -3.08 -2.55
CA GLN A 217 -10.83 -1.89 -1.94
C GLN A 217 -11.40 -0.91 -2.98
N ILE A 218 -12.01 -1.45 -4.05
CA ILE A 218 -12.62 -0.67 -5.14
C ILE A 218 -14.14 -0.81 -5.09
N ASP A 219 -14.87 0.30 -5.15
CA ASP A 219 -16.29 0.28 -5.48
C ASP A 219 -16.45 -0.02 -6.98
N VAL A 220 -16.90 -1.23 -7.29
CA VAL A 220 -16.96 -1.72 -8.67
C VAL A 220 -18.05 -1.02 -9.48
N ALA A 221 -19.11 -0.52 -8.84
CA ALA A 221 -20.16 0.21 -9.54
C ALA A 221 -19.62 1.53 -10.09
N ASP A 222 -18.88 2.27 -9.27
CA ASP A 222 -18.23 3.52 -9.69
C ASP A 222 -17.15 3.25 -10.75
N LEU A 223 -16.36 2.17 -10.58
CA LEU A 223 -15.35 1.77 -11.55
C LEU A 223 -15.97 1.46 -12.92
N ARG A 224 -17.01 0.62 -12.96
CA ARG A 224 -17.71 0.25 -14.21
C ARG A 224 -18.44 1.43 -14.85
N ALA A 225 -18.87 2.41 -14.05
CA ALA A 225 -19.45 3.66 -14.56
C ALA A 225 -18.38 4.65 -15.07
N GLY A 226 -17.09 4.41 -14.79
CA GLY A 226 -16.04 5.38 -15.06
C GLY A 226 -16.18 6.66 -14.23
N ALA A 227 -16.83 6.58 -13.06
CA ALA A 227 -17.14 7.72 -12.21
C ALA A 227 -15.97 7.97 -11.23
N PHE A 228 -15.01 8.81 -11.63
CA PHE A 228 -13.76 9.04 -10.88
C PHE A 228 -13.99 9.58 -9.46
N GLU A 229 -14.79 10.64 -9.31
CA GLU A 229 -14.98 11.29 -8.00
C GLU A 229 -15.56 10.37 -6.92
N PRO A 230 -16.70 9.68 -7.13
CA PRO A 230 -17.23 8.77 -6.11
C PRO A 230 -16.32 7.57 -5.85
N PHE A 231 -15.65 7.05 -6.90
CA PHE A 231 -14.61 6.04 -6.75
C PHE A 231 -13.51 6.50 -5.78
N PHE A 232 -12.99 7.71 -6.00
CA PHE A 232 -11.85 8.24 -5.27
C PHE A 232 -12.17 8.40 -3.79
N THR A 233 -13.30 9.04 -3.48
CA THR A 233 -13.74 9.28 -2.09
C THR A 233 -14.00 7.96 -1.35
N LYS A 234 -14.69 6.99 -1.97
CA LYS A 234 -14.97 5.70 -1.33
C LYS A 234 -13.69 4.88 -1.11
N ARG A 235 -12.80 4.87 -2.11
CA ARG A 235 -11.53 4.14 -2.03
C ARG A 235 -10.58 4.76 -1.00
N ARG A 236 -10.54 6.09 -0.88
CA ARG A 236 -9.79 6.77 0.18
C ARG A 236 -10.18 6.25 1.56
N GLU A 237 -11.48 6.24 1.87
CA GLU A 237 -11.96 5.74 3.17
C GLU A 237 -11.62 4.26 3.37
N ALA A 238 -11.76 3.44 2.33
CA ALA A 238 -11.43 2.01 2.40
C ALA A 238 -9.93 1.76 2.67
N LEU A 239 -9.04 2.49 1.98
CA LEU A 239 -7.59 2.42 2.22
C LEU A 239 -7.22 2.94 3.62
N LEU A 240 -7.88 3.99 4.09
CA LEU A 240 -7.71 4.51 5.44
C LEU A 240 -8.10 3.47 6.48
N GLY A 241 -9.16 2.70 6.24
CA GLY A 241 -9.55 1.55 7.06
C GLY A 241 -8.47 0.46 7.14
N LEU A 242 -7.78 0.16 6.03
CA LEU A 242 -6.64 -0.77 6.03
C LEU A 242 -5.48 -0.26 6.90
N VAL A 243 -5.15 1.02 6.77
CA VAL A 243 -4.12 1.69 7.59
C VAL A 243 -4.47 1.61 9.07
N GLU A 244 -5.69 1.96 9.44
CA GLU A 244 -6.16 1.93 10.84
C GLU A 244 -6.12 0.52 11.44
N SER A 245 -6.54 -0.47 10.66
CA SER A 245 -6.51 -1.88 11.04
C SER A 245 -5.07 -2.35 11.31
N ALA A 246 -4.14 -2.03 10.41
CA ALA A 246 -2.74 -2.41 10.52
C ALA A 246 -2.04 -1.75 11.72
N MET A 247 -2.32 -0.47 11.98
CA MET A 247 -1.75 0.27 13.11
C MET A 247 -2.47 -0.03 14.44
N GLY A 248 -3.68 -0.59 14.39
CA GLY A 248 -4.52 -0.80 15.57
C GLY A 248 -4.95 0.51 16.25
N LYS A 249 -5.05 1.60 15.49
CA LYS A 249 -5.46 2.93 15.97
C LYS A 249 -6.11 3.75 14.84
N ARG A 250 -6.86 4.78 15.20
CA ARG A 250 -7.49 5.69 14.23
C ARG A 250 -6.46 6.62 13.60
N ALA A 251 -6.64 6.90 12.32
CA ALA A 251 -5.91 7.93 11.60
C ALA A 251 -6.54 9.31 11.88
N ALA A 252 -5.73 10.36 11.83
CA ALA A 252 -6.22 11.74 11.92
C ALA A 252 -6.99 12.08 10.63
N ARG A 253 -8.26 12.49 10.79
CA ARG A 253 -9.11 12.95 9.70
C ARG A 253 -8.92 14.45 9.52
N ASP A 254 -8.44 14.86 8.35
CA ASP A 254 -8.19 16.27 8.02
C ASP A 254 -8.71 16.67 6.63
N VAL A 255 -9.38 15.75 5.94
CA VAL A 255 -10.06 15.99 4.66
C VAL A 255 -11.57 15.99 4.91
N GLU A 256 -12.31 16.92 4.29
CA GLU A 256 -13.76 16.88 4.35
C GLU A 256 -14.28 15.61 3.65
N ARG A 257 -15.27 14.95 4.25
CA ARG A 257 -15.70 13.59 3.86
C ARG A 257 -15.94 13.42 2.36
N ASP A 258 -16.60 14.40 1.73
CA ASP A 258 -16.99 14.35 0.32
C ASP A 258 -16.06 15.20 -0.58
N ALA A 259 -15.04 15.84 -0.01
CA ALA A 259 -14.06 16.59 -0.78
C ALA A 259 -13.03 15.65 -1.42
N LEU A 260 -12.63 15.96 -2.65
CA LEU A 260 -11.58 15.22 -3.37
C LEU A 260 -10.18 15.58 -2.89
N GLY A 261 -9.97 16.83 -2.47
CA GLY A 261 -8.68 17.35 -2.02
C GLY A 261 -8.78 18.09 -0.68
N GLY A 262 -7.69 18.76 -0.31
CA GLY A 262 -7.55 19.45 0.98
C GLY A 262 -6.79 18.62 2.00
N GLY A 263 -6.81 19.09 3.25
CA GLY A 263 -5.99 18.56 4.33
C GLY A 263 -4.62 19.24 4.45
N SER A 264 -3.86 18.79 5.44
CA SER A 264 -2.60 19.40 5.88
C SER A 264 -1.37 18.88 5.14
N GLU A 265 -1.42 17.66 4.61
CA GLU A 265 -0.36 17.08 3.79
C GLU A 265 -0.60 17.46 2.33
N SER A 266 0.17 18.41 1.78
CA SER A 266 0.13 18.74 0.35
C SER A 266 1.19 17.96 -0.44
N ALA A 267 0.87 17.63 -1.69
CA ALA A 267 1.82 17.00 -2.59
C ALA A 267 3.10 17.82 -2.88
N ASP A 268 3.07 19.14 -2.71
CA ASP A 268 4.23 20.03 -2.98
C ASP A 268 5.43 19.74 -2.08
N ALA A 269 5.24 19.01 -0.97
CA ALA A 269 6.31 18.57 -0.09
C ALA A 269 7.14 17.39 -0.66
N PHE A 270 6.75 16.79 -1.80
CA PHE A 270 7.34 15.56 -2.33
C PHE A 270 7.74 15.67 -3.82
N LEU A 271 8.86 15.03 -4.18
CA LEU A 271 9.39 15.02 -5.55
C LEU A 271 8.40 14.37 -6.53
N ALA A 272 8.24 14.96 -7.71
CA ALA A 272 7.45 14.40 -8.80
C ALA A 272 7.96 13.01 -9.22
N GLU A 273 7.05 12.07 -9.52
CA GLU A 273 7.45 10.81 -10.16
C GLU A 273 7.87 11.08 -11.61
N PRO A 274 8.99 10.49 -12.08
CA PRO A 274 9.24 10.41 -13.51
C PRO A 274 8.14 9.55 -14.17
N ASP A 275 7.79 9.89 -15.40
CA ASP A 275 6.76 9.17 -16.16
C ASP A 275 7.08 7.67 -16.24
N ASP A 276 6.08 6.82 -15.96
CA ASP A 276 6.20 5.38 -16.19
C ASP A 276 6.38 5.15 -17.70
N PRO A 277 7.51 4.59 -18.16
CA PRO A 277 7.73 4.31 -19.58
C PRO A 277 6.70 3.34 -20.18
N GLN A 278 5.91 2.65 -19.36
CA GLN A 278 4.82 1.77 -19.78
C GLN A 278 3.43 2.43 -19.78
N ASP A 279 3.32 3.65 -19.24
CA ASP A 279 2.14 4.52 -19.35
C ASP A 279 2.55 5.78 -20.12
N PRO A 280 2.75 5.66 -21.46
CA PRO A 280 3.13 6.81 -22.26
C PRO A 280 1.99 7.82 -22.20
N GLY A 281 2.16 8.84 -21.34
CA GLY A 281 1.54 10.13 -21.60
C GLY A 281 1.98 10.53 -22.99
N ASP A 282 1.03 10.86 -23.87
CA ASP A 282 1.33 11.26 -25.23
C ASP A 282 2.46 12.28 -25.20
N GLY A 283 3.65 11.82 -25.62
CA GLY A 283 4.78 12.69 -25.82
C GLY A 283 4.33 13.75 -26.80
N ASP A 284 4.38 14.99 -26.32
CA ASP A 284 4.20 16.24 -27.04
C ASP A 284 4.20 16.03 -28.56
N SER A 285 3.00 15.96 -29.14
CA SER A 285 2.84 16.13 -30.58
C SER A 285 3.02 17.62 -30.83
N ALA A 286 4.27 18.06 -30.73
CA ALA A 286 4.68 19.36 -31.20
C ALA A 286 4.40 19.40 -32.71
N GLU A 287 3.44 20.27 -33.03
CA GLU A 287 3.02 20.67 -34.35
C GLU A 287 4.19 20.96 -35.31
N GLU A 288 3.89 20.67 -36.56
CA GLU A 288 4.50 21.14 -37.80
C GLU A 288 5.20 22.52 -37.70
N ALA A 289 6.47 22.55 -38.12
CA ALA A 289 7.02 23.55 -39.03
C ALA A 289 8.15 22.94 -39.87
#